data_AF-A0A0L8GFD2-F1
#
_entry.id   AF-A0A0L8GFD2-F1
#
_cell.length_a   1.000
_cell.length_b   1.000
_cell.length_c   1.000
_cell.angle_alpha   90.00
_cell.angle_beta   90.00
_cell.angle_gamma   90.00
#
_symmetry.space_group_name_H-M   'P 1'
#
loop_
_entity.id
_entity.type
_entity.pdbx_description
1 polymer ?
#
loop_
_entity_poly.entity_id
_entity_poly.type
_entity_poly.pdbx_seq_one_letter_code
_entity_poly.pdbx_strand_id
1 'polypeptide(L)' 'MCLVSIAAFTAFNKAWCVNHFACSVCDRKMSQKTKFFEFDMKPVCKTCFEKFPGEMKRRLKKAYDEHTKK' A
#
# COMPACT_ATOMS: atom_id res chain seq x y z
N MET A 1 -11.83 -16.93 8.17
CA MET A 1 -12.05 -16.87 6.71
C MET A 1 -12.63 -15.49 6.38
N CYS A 2 -11.86 -14.58 5.78
CA CYS A 2 -12.40 -13.27 5.38
C CYS A 2 -13.15 -13.39 4.06
N LEU A 3 -14.48 -13.34 4.13
CA LEU A 3 -15.39 -13.26 2.98
C LEU A 3 -15.33 -11.83 2.42
N VAL A 4 -14.49 -11.65 1.40
CA VAL A 4 -14.29 -10.40 0.65
C VAL A 4 -15.57 -10.11 -0.14
N SER A 5 -16.60 -9.54 0.51
CA SER A 5 -17.92 -9.44 -0.13
C SER A 5 -18.62 -8.08 -0.03
N ILE A 6 -18.11 -7.09 0.73
CA ILE A 6 -18.82 -5.80 0.90
C ILE A 6 -17.95 -4.56 0.66
N ALA A 7 -16.63 -4.62 0.89
CA ALA A 7 -15.70 -3.55 0.50
C ALA A 7 -14.28 -4.11 0.32
N ALA A 8 -13.97 -4.55 -0.90
CA ALA A 8 -12.64 -4.98 -1.27
C ALA A 8 -11.90 -3.81 -1.94
N PHE A 9 -10.75 -3.43 -1.39
CA PHE A 9 -9.84 -2.54 -2.09
C PHE A 9 -8.96 -3.39 -2.98
N THR A 10 -9.25 -3.40 -4.27
CA THR A 10 -8.39 -4.04 -5.26
C THR A 10 -7.26 -3.10 -5.59
N ALA A 11 -6.07 -3.45 -5.13
CA ALA A 11 -4.86 -2.74 -5.46
C ALA A 11 -3.71 -3.75 -5.54
N PHE A 12 -2.67 -3.46 -6.33
CA PHE A 12 -1.51 -4.35 -6.46
C PHE A 12 -1.83 -5.74 -7.05
N ASN A 13 -2.89 -5.84 -7.86
CA ASN A 13 -3.41 -7.14 -8.35
C ASN A 13 -3.84 -8.09 -7.20
N LYS A 14 -4.14 -7.54 -6.02
CA LYS A 14 -4.66 -8.26 -4.85
C LYS A 14 -5.87 -7.54 -4.25
N ALA A 15 -6.79 -8.32 -3.68
CA ALA A 15 -7.92 -7.78 -2.95
C ALA A 15 -7.57 -7.68 -1.46
N TRP A 16 -7.65 -6.47 -0.91
CA TRP A 16 -7.42 -6.21 0.51
C TRP A 16 -8.72 -5.81 1.18
N CYS A 17 -8.98 -6.34 2.38
CA CYS A 17 -10.05 -5.80 3.22
C CYS A 17 -9.60 -4.45 3.79
N VAL A 18 -10.48 -3.47 3.84
CA VAL A 18 -10.21 -2.12 4.39
C VAL A 18 -9.67 -2.16 5.82
N ASN A 19 -10.06 -3.16 6.62
CA ASN A 19 -9.58 -3.38 7.98
C ASN A 19 -8.29 -4.21 8.09
N HIS A 20 -7.94 -4.97 7.05
CA HIS A 20 -6.77 -5.87 7.04
C HIS A 20 -5.65 -5.36 6.13
N PHE A 21 -5.79 -4.17 5.56
CA PHE A 21 -4.73 -3.52 4.82
C PHE A 21 -3.70 -2.93 5.81
N ALA A 22 -2.51 -3.50 5.85
CA ALA A 22 -1.45 -3.12 6.78
C ALA A 22 -0.09 -3.11 6.11
N CYS A 23 0.82 -2.27 6.61
CA CYS A 23 2.18 -2.14 6.08
C CYS A 23 2.96 -3.44 6.23
N SER A 24 3.56 -3.97 5.15
CA SER A 24 4.36 -5.20 5.22
C SER A 24 5.66 -5.10 6.02
N VAL A 25 6.08 -3.89 6.41
CA VAL A 25 7.33 -3.66 7.16
C VAL A 25 7.08 -3.47 8.65
N CYS A 26 5.94 -2.88 9.03
CA CYS A 26 5.66 -2.54 10.42
C CYS A 26 4.25 -2.94 10.88
N ASP A 27 3.52 -3.69 10.07
CA ASP A 27 2.14 -4.17 10.30
C ASP A 27 1.14 -3.08 10.69
N ARG A 28 1.48 -1.81 10.42
CA ARG A 28 0.62 -0.69 10.74
C ARG A 28 -0.59 -0.71 9.82
N LYS A 29 -1.78 -0.79 10.40
CA LYS A 29 -3.06 -0.65 9.68
C LYS A 29 -3.07 0.64 8.87
N MET A 30 -3.39 0.51 7.60
CA MET A 30 -3.46 1.60 6.63
C MET A 30 -4.88 1.60 6.04
N SER A 31 -5.30 2.76 5.54
CA SER A 31 -6.63 2.93 4.95
C SER A 31 -6.51 3.59 3.58
N GLN A 32 -7.58 3.54 2.79
CA GLN A 32 -7.61 4.14 1.45
C GLN A 32 -7.32 5.66 1.44
N LYS A 33 -7.61 6.35 2.55
CA LYS A 33 -7.30 7.79 2.73
C LYS A 33 -5.85 8.08 3.09
N THR A 34 -5.10 7.09 3.58
CA THR A 34 -3.70 7.28 4.02
C THR A 34 -2.74 7.04 2.88
N LYS A 35 -1.64 7.81 2.82
CA LYS A 35 -0.56 7.59 1.85
C LYS A 35 0.18 6.28 2.15
N PHE A 36 0.05 5.32 1.25
CA PHE A 36 0.80 4.06 1.23
C PHE A 36 1.53 3.92 -0.11
N PHE A 37 2.63 3.18 -0.13
CA PHE A 37 3.48 2.98 -1.30
C PHE A 37 3.54 1.50 -1.67
N GLU A 38 3.73 1.22 -2.96
CA GLU A 38 3.84 -0.14 -3.47
C GLU A 38 5.28 -0.65 -3.52
N PHE A 39 5.62 -1.63 -2.68
CA PHE A 39 6.92 -2.28 -2.68
C PHE A 39 6.76 -3.79 -2.80
N ASP A 40 7.32 -4.39 -3.84
CA ASP A 40 7.36 -5.85 -4.00
C ASP A 40 5.96 -6.50 -3.93
N MET A 41 4.98 -5.88 -4.59
CA MET A 41 3.55 -6.26 -4.53
C MET A 41 2.91 -6.20 -3.13
N LYS A 42 3.53 -5.47 -2.19
CA LYS A 42 3.05 -5.30 -0.82
C LYS A 42 2.95 -3.82 -0.45
N PRO A 43 1.97 -3.44 0.39
CA PRO A 43 1.81 -2.07 0.83
C PRO A 43 2.85 -1.68 1.89
N VAL A 44 3.39 -0.47 1.78
CA VAL A 44 4.39 0.09 2.70
C VAL A 44 3.95 1.49 3.15
N CYS A 45 4.03 1.76 4.44
CA CYS A 45 3.67 3.07 4.98
C CYS A 45 4.74 4.13 4.65
N LYS A 46 4.36 5.41 4.63
CA LYS A 46 5.29 6.53 4.42
C LYS A 46 6.52 6.46 5.33
N THR A 47 6.34 6.12 6.61
CA THR A 47 7.44 6.04 7.58
C THR A 47 8.46 4.98 7.21
N CYS A 48 8.00 3.80 6.77
CA CYS A 48 8.88 2.74 6.31
C CYS A 48 9.51 3.11 4.96
N PHE A 49 8.74 3.69 4.04
CA PHE A 49 9.22 4.24 2.79
C PHE A 49 10.38 5.23 3.00
N GLU A 50 10.31 6.12 3.99
CA GLU A 50 11.38 7.08 4.31
C GLU A 50 12.66 6.42 4.84
N LYS A 51 12.58 5.21 5.40
CA LYS A 51 13.73 4.43 5.87
C LYS A 51 14.46 3.67 4.75
N PHE A 52 13.83 3.44 3.60
CA PHE A 52 14.50 2.73 2.49
C PHE A 52 15.62 3.58 1.85
N PRO A 53 16.63 2.97 1.22
CA PRO A 53 17.63 3.68 0.43
C PRO A 53 16.99 4.38 -0.78
N GLY A 54 17.57 5.52 -1.19
CA GLY A 54 16.96 6.46 -2.15
C GLY A 54 16.60 5.89 -3.52
N GLU A 55 17.30 4.84 -3.97
CA GLU A 55 17.04 4.18 -5.24
C GLU A 55 15.65 3.51 -5.29
N MET A 56 15.24 2.84 -4.20
CA MET A 56 13.91 2.21 -4.12
C MET A 56 12.79 3.25 -3.99
N LYS A 57 13.03 4.36 -3.28
CA LYS A 57 12.02 5.40 -3.04
C LYS A 57 11.45 5.97 -4.34
N ARG A 58 12.30 6.13 -5.35
CA ARG A 58 11.92 6.79 -6.61
C ARG A 58 10.88 5.99 -7.39
N ARG A 59 11.03 4.66 -7.43
CA ARG A 59 10.08 3.75 -8.10
C ARG A 59 8.73 3.74 -7.37
N LEU A 60 8.76 3.62 -6.05
CA LEU A 60 7.59 3.58 -5.19
C LEU A 60 6.75 4.85 -5.29
N LYS A 61 7.42 6.01 -5.30
CA LYS A 61 6.75 7.32 -5.45
C LYS A 61 6.07 7.45 -6.82
N LYS A 62 6.72 6.99 -7.89
CA LYS A 62 6.15 7.02 -9.25
C LYS A 62 4.87 6.18 -9.33
N ALA A 63 4.90 4.95 -8.82
CA ALA A 63 3.75 4.05 -8.82
C ALA A 63 2.54 4.65 -8.05
N TYR A 64 2.81 5.27 -6.90
CA TYR A 64 1.77 5.95 -6.12
C TYR A 64 1.15 7.16 -6.85
N ASP A 65 1.98 7.97 -7.52
CA ASP A 65 1.52 9.13 -8.29
C ASP A 65 0.62 8.69 -9.45
N GLU A 66 1.03 7.67 -10.20
CA GLU A 66 0.22 7.10 -11.29
C GLU A 66 -1.13 6.57 -10.80
N HIS A 67 -1.20 5.99 -9.62
CA HIS A 67 -2.45 5.48 -9.03
C HIS A 67 -3.36 6.58 -8.48
N THR A 68 -2.80 7.74 -8.09
CA THR A 68 -3.58 8.87 -7.53
C THR A 68 -4.11 9.79 -8.63
N LYS A 69 -3.51 9.77 -9.82
CA LYS A 69 -3.85 10.67 -10.93
C LYS A 69 -5.01 10.18 -11.81
N LYS A 70 -5.63 9.05 -11.45
CA LYS A 70 -6.70 8.40 -12.22
C LYS A 70 -8.07 8.65 -11.62
#